data_AF-A0AAW4I7V9-F1
#
_entry.id   AF-A0AAW4I7V9-F1
#
_cell.length_a   1.000
_cell.length_b   1.000
_cell.length_c   1.000
_cell.angle_alpha   90.00
_cell.angle_beta   90.00
_cell.angle_gamma   90.00
#
_symmetry.space_group_name_H-M   'P 1'
#
loop_
_entity.id
_entity.type
_entity.pdbx_description
1 polymer ?
#
loop_
_entity_poly.entity_id
_entity_poly.type
_entity_poly.pdbx_seq_one_letter_code
_entity_poly.pdbx_strand_id
1 'polypeptide(L)'
;MNLCSIRRLLALALGAAPLLAVAHGISAEDQQRMLDAGYFHYIELGARHMLTGYDHLLFLFGVVFFLTTFRDVAKFVTVFTIGHCITLIFATYFKITWNYYLVDAIIALSVMYKAFDNNGGFQKHFAMESPNLLWAVFGFGLLHGFGLSTRLQQLPLGDDPIAMLWRILSFNVGVELGQIAALTVMVGALALWRHRPSFKRFSYAANLALFYGGVYLLITQLHGYQHDSHPDSFRFPAAEHRHAHEDMDVQNTEDKTRDGL
;
A
#
# COMPACT_ATOMS: atom_id res chain seq x y z
N MET A 1 -3.64 -55.65 -6.21
CA MET A 1 -3.51 -54.17 -6.30
C MET A 1 -2.72 -53.67 -5.11
N ASN A 2 -1.56 -53.04 -5.34
CA ASN A 2 -0.60 -52.68 -4.29
C ASN A 2 -1.09 -51.53 -3.41
N LEU A 3 -0.77 -51.54 -2.10
CA LEU A 3 -1.12 -50.48 -1.13
C LEU A 3 -0.72 -49.06 -1.58
N CYS A 4 0.26 -48.94 -2.48
CA CYS A 4 0.72 -47.67 -3.05
C CYS A 4 -0.32 -47.03 -4.02
N SER A 5 -1.21 -47.83 -4.63
CA SER A 5 -2.29 -47.35 -5.50
C SER A 5 -3.49 -46.80 -4.70
N ILE A 6 -3.75 -47.35 -3.52
CA ILE A 6 -4.86 -46.91 -2.64
C ILE A 6 -4.54 -45.54 -2.00
N ARG A 7 -3.27 -45.27 -1.66
CA ARG A 7 -2.83 -43.94 -1.18
C ARG A 7 -2.93 -42.84 -2.24
N ARG A 8 -2.77 -43.16 -3.52
CA ARG A 8 -2.90 -42.20 -4.63
C ARG A 8 -4.37 -41.90 -4.96
N LEU A 9 -5.26 -42.88 -4.80
CA LEU A 9 -6.71 -42.68 -4.96
C LEU A 9 -7.32 -41.86 -3.80
N LEU A 10 -6.82 -42.02 -2.57
CA LEU A 10 -7.23 -41.17 -1.44
C LEU A 10 -6.65 -39.74 -1.52
N ALA A 11 -5.47 -39.56 -2.12
CA ALA A 11 -4.90 -38.22 -2.34
C ALA A 11 -5.59 -37.46 -3.48
N LEU A 12 -6.16 -38.14 -4.48
CA LEU A 12 -6.93 -37.51 -5.55
C LEU A 12 -8.39 -37.20 -5.16
N ALA A 13 -8.94 -37.83 -4.12
CA ALA A 13 -10.29 -37.55 -3.64
C ALA A 13 -10.38 -36.31 -2.72
N LEU A 14 -9.25 -35.77 -2.25
CA LEU A 14 -9.21 -34.52 -1.47
C LEU A 14 -9.03 -33.26 -2.35
N GLY A 15 -8.91 -33.41 -3.67
CA GLY A 15 -8.56 -32.32 -4.59
C GLY A 15 -9.70 -31.76 -5.44
N ALA A 16 -10.94 -32.21 -5.25
CA ALA A 16 -12.05 -31.79 -6.11
C ALA A 16 -13.40 -31.79 -5.38
N ALA A 17 -13.59 -30.81 -4.51
CA ALA A 17 -14.93 -30.30 -4.20
C ALA A 17 -14.92 -28.79 -4.49
N PRO A 18 -15.47 -28.34 -5.63
CA PRO A 18 -15.78 -26.94 -5.83
C PRO A 18 -17.03 -26.66 -5.00
N LEU A 19 -16.86 -26.44 -3.69
CA LEU A 19 -17.93 -25.91 -2.86
C LEU A 19 -18.04 -24.43 -3.18
N LEU A 20 -18.88 -24.14 -4.18
CA LEU A 20 -19.73 -22.96 -4.29
C LEU A 20 -19.36 -21.80 -3.35
N ALA A 21 -18.19 -21.20 -3.55
CA ALA A 21 -17.90 -19.86 -3.07
C ALA A 21 -18.64 -18.93 -4.03
N VAL A 22 -19.95 -18.84 -3.83
CA VAL A 22 -20.73 -17.71 -4.32
C VAL A 22 -19.97 -16.48 -3.84
N ALA A 23 -19.64 -15.58 -4.76
CA ALA A 23 -19.24 -14.23 -4.39
C ALA A 23 -20.40 -13.63 -3.58
N HIS A 24 -20.39 -13.83 -2.26
CA HIS A 24 -21.31 -13.15 -1.38
C HIS A 24 -20.79 -11.72 -1.33
N GLY A 25 -21.54 -10.80 -1.95
CA GLY A 25 -21.40 -9.39 -1.63
C GLY A 25 -21.59 -9.22 -0.13
N ILE A 26 -20.86 -8.29 0.46
CA ILE A 26 -21.01 -7.90 1.87
C ILE A 26 -22.51 -7.75 2.14
N SER A 27 -23.06 -8.52 3.08
CA SER A 27 -24.49 -8.45 3.39
C SER A 27 -24.84 -7.02 3.83
N ALA A 28 -26.08 -6.58 3.61
CA ALA A 28 -26.50 -5.26 4.07
C ALA A 28 -26.31 -5.10 5.59
N GLU A 29 -26.43 -6.20 6.34
CA GLU A 29 -26.17 -6.26 7.79
C GLU A 29 -24.69 -6.07 8.11
N ASP A 30 -23.78 -6.66 7.34
CA ASP A 30 -22.34 -6.50 7.54
C ASP A 30 -21.86 -5.11 7.11
N GLN A 31 -22.45 -4.53 6.05
CA GLN A 31 -22.23 -3.12 5.71
C GLN A 31 -22.70 -2.22 6.86
N GLN A 32 -23.88 -2.46 7.42
CA GLN A 32 -24.40 -1.72 8.56
C GLN A 32 -23.48 -1.85 9.78
N ARG A 33 -22.99 -3.05 10.10
CA ARG A 33 -22.02 -3.30 11.19
C ARG A 33 -20.70 -2.58 10.96
N MET A 34 -20.21 -2.49 9.72
CA MET A 34 -19.01 -1.71 9.38
C MET A 34 -19.25 -0.19 9.46
N LEU A 35 -20.47 0.26 9.18
CA LEU A 35 -20.87 1.67 9.35
C LEU A 35 -21.00 2.04 10.83
N ASP A 36 -21.46 1.09 11.66
CA ASP A 36 -21.63 1.20 13.11
C ASP A 36 -20.32 0.94 13.88
N ALA A 37 -19.36 0.23 13.27
CA ALA A 37 -18.00 0.14 13.75
C ALA A 37 -17.40 1.55 13.77
N GLY A 38 -17.25 2.11 14.97
CA GLY A 38 -16.83 3.50 15.16
C GLY A 38 -15.51 3.81 14.44
N TYR A 39 -15.21 5.10 14.31
CA TYR A 39 -14.03 5.66 13.61
C TYR A 39 -12.69 4.95 13.88
N PHE A 40 -12.54 4.31 15.05
CA PHE A 40 -11.41 3.46 15.39
C PHE A 40 -11.14 2.33 14.39
N HIS A 41 -12.18 1.68 13.85
CA HIS A 41 -12.02 0.61 12.86
C HIS A 41 -11.33 1.12 11.59
N TYR A 42 -11.65 2.34 11.16
CA TYR A 42 -10.99 2.98 10.02
C TYR A 42 -9.52 3.31 10.33
N ILE A 43 -9.21 3.75 11.55
CA ILE A 43 -7.82 3.96 12.00
C ILE A 43 -7.04 2.63 11.93
N GLU A 44 -7.60 1.54 12.46
CA GLU A 44 -6.95 0.23 12.41
C GLU A 44 -6.74 -0.24 10.98
N LEU A 45 -7.76 -0.10 10.12
CA LEU A 45 -7.69 -0.47 8.72
C LEU A 45 -6.59 0.32 7.98
N GLY A 46 -6.50 1.62 8.23
CA GLY A 46 -5.44 2.47 7.68
C GLY A 46 -4.04 2.07 8.15
N ALA A 47 -3.89 1.77 9.44
CA ALA A 47 -2.62 1.34 10.01
C ALA A 47 -2.16 -0.01 9.44
N ARG A 48 -3.07 -0.98 9.35
CA ARG A 48 -2.80 -2.29 8.73
C ARG A 48 -2.41 -2.13 7.27
N HIS A 49 -3.17 -1.37 6.49
CA HIS A 49 -2.87 -1.11 5.07
C HIS A 49 -1.45 -0.59 4.87
N MET A 50 -1.03 0.39 5.68
CA MET A 50 0.32 0.94 5.60
C MET A 50 1.42 -0.06 6.00
N LEU A 51 1.17 -0.88 7.03
CA LEU A 51 2.16 -1.84 7.54
C LEU A 51 2.27 -3.11 6.67
N THR A 52 1.22 -3.49 5.94
CA THR A 52 1.24 -4.66 5.04
C THR A 52 1.58 -4.29 3.60
N GLY A 53 1.49 -3.01 3.22
CA GLY A 53 1.85 -2.50 1.89
C GLY A 53 3.37 -2.48 1.66
N TYR A 54 3.91 -3.53 1.04
CA TYR A 54 5.34 -3.62 0.75
C TYR A 54 5.85 -2.47 -0.14
N ASP A 55 5.03 -2.03 -1.09
CA ASP A 55 5.26 -0.86 -1.94
C ASP A 55 5.51 0.43 -1.11
N HIS A 56 4.66 0.68 -0.12
CA HIS A 56 4.76 1.83 0.78
C HIS A 56 5.97 1.72 1.69
N LEU A 57 6.25 0.53 2.22
CA LEU A 57 7.44 0.27 3.04
C LEU A 57 8.73 0.40 2.22
N LEU A 58 8.77 -0.06 0.97
CA LEU A 58 9.93 0.07 0.08
C LEU A 58 10.18 1.54 -0.29
N PHE A 59 9.12 2.32 -0.54
CA PHE A 59 9.23 3.76 -0.73
C PHE A 59 9.80 4.43 0.52
N LEU A 60 9.23 4.15 1.70
CA LEU A 60 9.69 4.69 2.98
C LEU A 60 11.15 4.31 3.26
N PHE A 61 11.53 3.06 3.00
CA PHE A 61 12.89 2.55 3.12
C PHE A 61 13.87 3.33 2.24
N GLY A 62 13.50 3.61 0.98
CA GLY A 62 14.32 4.39 0.06
C GLY A 62 14.51 5.85 0.48
N VAL A 63 13.47 6.47 1.04
CA VAL A 63 13.53 7.84 1.57
C VAL A 63 14.40 7.91 2.83
N VAL A 64 14.26 6.96 3.76
CA VAL A 64 14.92 6.96 5.07
C VAL A 64 16.43 6.72 4.98
N PHE A 65 16.92 6.01 3.95
CA PHE A 65 18.35 5.74 3.78
C PHE A 65 19.22 6.99 3.61
N PHE A 66 18.63 8.07 3.09
CA PHE A 66 19.35 9.28 2.71
C PHE A 66 19.15 10.44 3.69
N LEU A 67 18.08 10.41 4.49
CA LEU A 67 17.81 11.48 5.43
C LEU A 67 18.72 11.33 6.66
N THR A 68 19.52 12.37 6.87
CA THR A 68 20.60 12.37 7.87
C THR A 68 20.05 12.60 9.27
N THR A 69 18.90 13.25 9.42
CA THR A 69 18.29 13.56 10.72
C THR A 69 16.81 13.19 10.78
N PHE A 70 16.34 12.75 11.95
CA PHE A 70 14.92 12.42 12.22
C PHE A 70 13.98 13.58 11.88
N ARG A 71 14.42 14.82 12.12
CA ARG A 71 13.64 16.03 11.83
C ARG A 71 13.34 16.18 10.34
N ASP A 72 14.33 15.91 9.49
CA ASP A 72 14.14 15.99 8.03
C ASP A 72 13.19 14.88 7.57
N VAL A 73 13.32 13.68 8.13
CA VAL A 73 12.41 12.56 7.87
C VAL A 73 10.97 12.91 8.22
N ALA A 74 10.73 13.36 9.45
CA ALA A 74 9.40 13.76 9.88
C ALA A 74 8.82 14.84 8.96
N LYS A 75 9.62 15.85 8.58
CA LYS A 75 9.18 16.91 7.67
C LYS A 75 8.75 16.38 6.31
N PHE A 76 9.52 15.49 5.67
CA PHE A 76 9.17 14.94 4.37
C PHE A 76 7.96 14.01 4.43
N VAL A 77 7.87 13.18 5.47
CA VAL A 77 6.70 12.31 5.70
C VAL A 77 5.44 13.16 5.87
N THR A 78 5.46 14.18 6.74
CA THR A 78 4.30 15.06 6.92
C THR A 78 3.88 15.74 5.62
N VAL A 79 4.83 16.27 4.84
CA VAL A 79 4.52 16.91 3.55
C VAL A 79 3.93 15.92 2.54
N PHE A 80 4.47 14.70 2.49
CA PHE A 80 3.92 13.62 1.66
C PHE A 80 2.48 13.28 2.09
N THR A 81 2.26 13.07 3.39
CA THR A 81 0.95 12.73 3.97
C THR A 81 -0.06 13.85 3.71
N ILE A 82 0.32 15.11 3.82
CA ILE A 82 -0.56 16.24 3.47
C ILE A 82 -0.98 16.18 2.00
N GLY A 83 -0.03 16.03 1.07
CA GLY A 83 -0.34 15.89 -0.37
C GLY A 83 -1.24 14.69 -0.64
N HIS A 84 -0.92 13.55 -0.04
CA HIS A 84 -1.69 12.31 -0.13
C HIS A 84 -3.13 12.48 0.35
N CYS A 85 -3.33 13.05 1.53
CA CYS A 85 -4.66 13.31 2.10
C CYS A 85 -5.48 14.26 1.22
N ILE A 86 -4.87 15.31 0.66
CA ILE A 86 -5.57 16.26 -0.22
C ILE A 86 -6.17 15.52 -1.41
N THR A 87 -5.34 14.77 -2.15
CA THR A 87 -5.84 14.02 -3.32
C THR A 87 -6.82 12.94 -2.92
N LEU A 88 -6.55 12.21 -1.83
CA LEU A 88 -7.42 11.12 -1.39
C LEU A 88 -8.82 11.62 -1.04
N ILE A 89 -8.93 12.69 -0.26
CA ILE A 89 -10.23 13.30 0.08
C ILE A 89 -10.90 13.83 -1.19
N PHE A 90 -10.16 14.58 -2.01
CA PHE A 90 -10.69 15.19 -3.23
C PHE A 90 -11.22 14.14 -4.21
N ALA A 91 -10.39 13.15 -4.58
CA ALA A 91 -10.76 12.12 -5.53
C ALA A 91 -11.90 11.24 -5.02
N THR A 92 -11.92 10.93 -3.71
CA THR A 92 -13.03 10.16 -3.10
C THR A 92 -14.34 10.96 -3.12
N TYR A 93 -14.31 12.24 -2.77
CA TYR A 93 -15.50 13.09 -2.72
C TYR A 93 -16.11 13.33 -4.12
N PHE A 94 -15.27 13.57 -5.12
CA PHE A 94 -15.68 13.79 -6.50
C PHE A 94 -15.82 12.52 -7.33
N LYS A 95 -15.64 11.35 -6.71
CA LYS A 95 -15.68 10.03 -7.37
C LYS A 95 -14.76 9.94 -8.58
N ILE A 96 -13.60 10.60 -8.49
CA ILE A 96 -12.56 10.54 -9.52
C ILE A 96 -11.84 9.21 -9.34
N THR A 97 -11.75 8.45 -10.42
CA THR A 97 -11.05 7.17 -10.46
C THR A 97 -9.92 7.26 -11.48
N TRP A 98 -8.85 6.49 -11.24
CA TRP A 98 -7.71 6.43 -12.15
C TRP A 98 -7.24 5.00 -12.35
N ASN A 99 -6.59 4.72 -13.48
CA ASN A 99 -6.11 3.38 -13.78
C ASN A 99 -4.95 3.02 -12.84
N TYR A 100 -5.06 1.89 -12.13
CA TYR A 100 -4.09 1.50 -11.12
C TYR A 100 -2.69 1.24 -11.70
N TYR A 101 -2.59 0.65 -12.90
CA TYR A 101 -1.30 0.49 -13.57
C TYR A 101 -0.60 1.84 -13.78
N LEU A 102 -1.35 2.88 -14.15
CA LEU A 102 -0.78 4.22 -14.34
C LEU A 102 -0.37 4.86 -13.02
N VAL A 103 -1.18 4.68 -11.96
CA VAL A 103 -0.82 5.19 -10.63
C VAL A 103 0.45 4.51 -10.13
N ASP A 104 0.52 3.18 -10.21
CA ASP A 104 1.67 2.40 -9.74
C ASP A 104 2.92 2.68 -10.59
N ALA A 105 2.77 2.94 -11.89
CA ALA A 105 3.86 3.41 -12.74
C ALA A 105 4.40 4.78 -12.26
N ILE A 106 3.53 5.71 -11.87
CA ILE A 106 3.94 7.00 -11.33
C ILE A 106 4.62 6.84 -9.96
N ILE A 107 4.12 5.93 -9.11
CA ILE A 107 4.76 5.57 -7.85
C ILE A 107 6.18 5.05 -8.12
N ALA A 108 6.35 4.13 -9.08
CA ALA A 108 7.66 3.62 -9.48
C ALA A 108 8.58 4.75 -9.98
N LEU A 109 8.08 5.69 -10.77
CA LEU A 109 8.83 6.88 -11.20
C LEU A 109 9.28 7.75 -10.02
N SER A 110 8.46 7.90 -8.98
CA SER A 110 8.85 8.66 -7.77
C SER A 110 10.02 8.00 -7.02
N VAL A 111 10.03 6.67 -6.95
CA VAL A 111 11.14 5.88 -6.38
C VAL A 111 12.41 6.05 -7.23
N MET A 112 12.29 5.93 -8.55
CA MET A 112 13.40 6.11 -9.48
C MET A 112 13.98 7.53 -9.38
N TYR A 113 13.13 8.55 -9.38
CA TYR A 113 13.53 9.95 -9.18
C TYR A 113 14.34 10.08 -7.90
N LYS A 114 13.85 9.52 -6.79
CA LYS A 114 14.53 9.69 -5.51
C LYS A 114 15.86 8.94 -5.45
N ALA A 115 15.93 7.74 -6.00
CA ALA A 115 17.17 6.98 -6.09
C ALA A 115 18.22 7.66 -7.00
N PHE A 116 17.77 8.27 -8.10
CA PHE A 116 18.61 9.06 -8.99
C PHE A 116 19.16 10.31 -8.30
N ASP A 117 18.29 11.07 -7.63
CA ASP A 117 18.64 12.24 -6.82
C ASP A 117 19.65 11.89 -5.71
N ASN A 118 19.39 10.84 -4.94
CA ASN A 118 20.25 10.38 -3.84
C ASN A 118 21.68 10.03 -4.29
N ASN A 119 21.85 9.53 -5.51
CA ASN A 119 23.16 9.18 -6.07
C ASN A 119 23.89 10.37 -6.72
N GLY A 120 23.34 11.58 -6.60
CA GLY A 120 23.86 12.80 -7.19
C GLY A 120 23.68 12.83 -8.71
N GLY A 121 22.63 12.20 -9.22
CA GLY A 121 22.38 12.05 -10.66
C GLY A 121 22.24 13.40 -11.37
N PHE A 122 21.55 14.37 -10.75
CA PHE A 122 21.38 15.73 -11.29
C PHE A 122 22.72 16.44 -11.47
N GLN A 123 23.61 16.35 -10.49
CA GLN A 123 24.92 16.98 -10.52
C GLN A 123 25.86 16.29 -11.50
N LYS A 124 25.84 14.94 -11.55
CA LYS A 124 26.74 14.15 -12.40
C LYS A 124 26.38 14.16 -13.88
N HIS A 125 25.08 14.08 -14.20
CA HIS A 125 24.62 13.91 -15.58
C HIS A 125 24.09 15.19 -16.21
N PHE A 126 23.59 16.13 -15.40
CA PHE A 126 22.94 17.34 -15.90
C PHE A 126 23.62 18.63 -15.43
N ALA A 127 24.68 18.54 -14.62
CA ALA A 127 25.41 19.69 -14.05
C ALA A 127 24.49 20.73 -13.38
N MET A 128 23.36 20.26 -12.83
CA MET A 128 22.36 21.11 -12.19
C MET A 128 22.18 20.72 -10.72
N GLU A 129 21.70 21.67 -9.91
CA GLU A 129 21.22 21.36 -8.58
C GLU A 129 19.94 20.52 -8.64
N SER A 130 19.76 19.66 -7.65
CA SER A 130 18.54 18.86 -7.51
C SER A 130 17.32 19.78 -7.36
N PRO A 131 16.18 19.46 -8.00
CA PRO A 131 14.95 20.19 -7.77
C PRO A 131 14.56 20.19 -6.28
N ASN A 132 13.77 21.18 -5.86
CA ASN A 132 13.36 21.31 -4.47
C ASN A 132 12.65 20.03 -3.98
N LEU A 133 13.34 19.29 -3.12
CA LEU A 133 12.90 17.97 -2.66
C LEU A 133 11.55 18.03 -1.93
N LEU A 134 11.24 19.12 -1.25
CA LEU A 134 9.99 19.28 -0.51
C LEU A 134 8.80 19.35 -1.48
N TRP A 135 8.95 20.12 -2.56
CA TRP A 135 7.93 20.19 -3.61
C TRP A 135 7.79 18.88 -4.38
N ALA A 136 8.90 18.19 -4.64
CA ALA A 136 8.86 16.86 -5.28
C ALA A 136 8.10 15.85 -4.41
N VAL A 137 8.42 15.78 -3.11
CA VAL A 137 7.75 14.88 -2.15
C VAL A 137 6.27 15.22 -1.97
N PHE A 138 5.91 16.51 -1.94
CA PHE A 138 4.51 16.93 -1.96
C PHE A 138 3.78 16.45 -3.22
N GLY A 139 4.40 16.62 -4.39
CA GLY A 139 3.89 16.13 -5.67
C GLY A 139 3.72 14.62 -5.70
N PHE A 140 4.67 13.86 -5.14
CA PHE A 140 4.54 12.42 -4.99
C PHE A 140 3.37 12.05 -4.09
N GLY A 141 3.21 12.73 -2.96
CA GLY A 141 2.05 12.55 -2.08
C GLY A 141 0.74 12.74 -2.83
N LEU A 142 0.61 13.85 -3.58
CA LEU A 142 -0.57 14.10 -4.41
C LEU A 142 -0.86 12.97 -5.40
N LEU A 143 0.15 12.46 -6.09
CA LEU A 143 -0.02 11.41 -7.10
C LEU A 143 -0.36 10.05 -6.46
N HIS A 144 0.29 9.72 -5.34
CA HIS A 144 0.06 8.49 -4.60
C HIS A 144 -1.37 8.43 -4.03
N GLY A 145 -1.93 9.57 -3.60
CA GLY A 145 -3.28 9.64 -3.05
C GLY A 145 -4.38 9.13 -4.01
N PHE A 146 -4.15 9.17 -5.33
CA PHE A 146 -5.11 8.61 -6.30
C PHE A 146 -5.23 7.08 -6.20
N GLY A 147 -4.14 6.36 -5.92
CA GLY A 147 -4.14 4.90 -5.86
C GLY A 147 -5.04 4.38 -4.76
N LEU A 148 -4.94 4.99 -3.59
CA LEU A 148 -5.75 4.63 -2.43
C LEU A 148 -7.18 5.16 -2.53
N SER A 149 -7.39 6.34 -3.12
CA SER A 149 -8.74 6.91 -3.27
C SER A 149 -9.70 5.98 -4.02
N THR A 150 -9.21 5.28 -5.05
CA THR A 150 -10.05 4.39 -5.85
C THR A 150 -10.46 3.14 -5.05
N ARG A 151 -9.62 2.67 -4.12
CA ARG A 151 -9.94 1.58 -3.19
C ARG A 151 -10.91 2.04 -2.11
N LEU A 152 -10.68 3.23 -1.55
CA LEU A 152 -11.49 3.76 -0.48
C LEU A 152 -12.93 3.99 -0.92
N GLN A 153 -13.14 4.39 -2.19
CA GLN A 153 -14.46 4.51 -2.81
C GLN A 153 -15.24 3.17 -2.88
N GLN A 154 -14.58 2.02 -2.71
CA GLN A 154 -15.23 0.69 -2.68
C GLN A 154 -15.66 0.27 -1.27
N LEU A 155 -15.18 0.97 -0.23
CA LEU A 155 -15.60 0.72 1.14
C LEU A 155 -16.99 1.31 1.40
N PRO A 156 -17.76 0.75 2.34
CA PRO A 156 -19.03 1.33 2.78
C PRO A 156 -18.77 2.63 3.55
N LEU A 157 -18.54 3.72 2.83
CA LEU A 157 -18.27 5.05 3.40
C LEU A 157 -19.53 5.78 3.85
N GLY A 158 -20.71 5.25 3.49
CA GLY A 158 -22.02 5.86 3.75
C GLY A 158 -22.33 7.05 2.83
N ASP A 159 -23.60 7.42 2.75
CA ASP A 159 -24.07 8.51 1.88
C ASP A 159 -24.01 9.89 2.56
N ASP A 160 -23.83 9.94 3.89
CA ASP A 160 -23.67 11.20 4.61
C ASP A 160 -22.27 11.81 4.36
N PRO A 161 -22.17 13.01 3.74
CA PRO A 161 -20.88 13.58 3.37
C PRO A 161 -19.95 13.86 4.55
N ILE A 162 -20.52 14.20 5.72
CA ILE A 162 -19.74 14.51 6.93
C ILE A 162 -19.19 13.23 7.56
N ALA A 163 -20.01 12.19 7.69
CA ALA A 163 -19.57 10.87 8.17
C ALA A 163 -18.52 10.25 7.25
N MET A 164 -18.69 10.37 5.93
CA MET A 164 -17.70 9.93 4.95
C MET A 164 -16.37 10.66 5.17
N LEU A 165 -16.38 11.99 5.32
CA LEU A 165 -15.16 12.77 5.58
C LEU A 165 -14.47 12.30 6.86
N TRP A 166 -15.21 12.08 7.95
CA TRP A 166 -14.64 11.58 9.21
C TRP A 166 -14.04 10.17 9.10
N ARG A 167 -14.67 9.28 8.33
CA ARG A 167 -14.13 7.94 8.03
C ARG A 167 -12.83 8.02 7.23
N ILE A 168 -12.79 8.88 6.20
CA ILE A 168 -11.60 9.15 5.40
C ILE A 168 -10.46 9.72 6.27
N LEU A 169 -10.76 10.69 7.12
CA LEU A 169 -9.77 11.28 8.03
C LEU A 169 -9.26 10.26 9.03
N SER A 170 -10.15 9.44 9.58
CA SER A 170 -9.80 8.37 10.53
C SER A 170 -8.90 7.32 9.88
N PHE A 171 -9.21 6.93 8.64
CA PHE A 171 -8.34 6.06 7.85
C PHE A 171 -6.95 6.67 7.65
N ASN A 172 -6.86 7.95 7.28
CA ASN A 172 -5.56 8.63 7.10
C ASN A 172 -4.76 8.76 8.41
N VAL A 173 -5.43 8.99 9.55
CA VAL A 173 -4.78 8.95 10.87
C VAL A 173 -4.17 7.57 11.11
N GLY A 174 -4.89 6.50 10.78
CA GLY A 174 -4.36 5.14 10.78
C GLY A 174 -3.09 4.97 9.95
N VAL A 175 -3.13 5.43 8.69
CA VAL A 175 -1.98 5.38 7.78
C VAL A 175 -0.79 6.13 8.36
N GLU A 176 -0.99 7.34 8.88
CA GLU A 176 0.08 8.16 9.47
C GLU A 176 0.70 7.48 10.70
N LEU A 177 -0.11 6.87 11.57
CA LEU A 177 0.38 6.09 12.71
C LEU A 177 1.20 4.88 12.25
N GLY A 178 0.74 4.15 11.24
CA GLY A 178 1.47 3.03 10.63
C GLY A 178 2.81 3.50 10.03
N GLN A 179 2.81 4.64 9.33
CA GLN A 179 4.02 5.25 8.76
C GLN A 179 5.02 5.62 9.86
N ILE A 180 4.58 6.32 10.91
CA ILE A 180 5.45 6.73 12.02
C ILE A 180 6.04 5.50 12.72
N ALA A 181 5.24 4.45 12.95
CA ALA A 181 5.71 3.22 13.56
C ALA A 181 6.80 2.53 12.71
N ALA A 182 6.53 2.30 11.42
CA ALA A 182 7.48 1.70 10.49
C ALA A 182 8.78 2.53 10.39
N LEU A 183 8.63 3.85 10.29
CA LEU A 183 9.75 4.78 10.19
C LEU A 183 10.62 4.77 11.44
N THR A 184 10.01 4.72 12.64
CA THR A 184 10.73 4.68 13.91
C THR A 184 11.61 3.43 13.99
N VAL A 185 11.07 2.28 13.59
CA VAL A 185 11.83 1.01 13.53
C VAL A 185 12.96 1.09 12.51
N MET A 186 12.69 1.57 11.29
CA MET A 186 13.69 1.71 10.23
C MET A 186 14.81 2.66 10.62
N VAL A 187 14.48 3.87 11.08
CA VAL A 187 15.46 4.87 11.51
C VAL A 187 16.26 4.35 12.70
N GLY A 188 15.62 3.69 13.67
CA GLY A 188 16.30 3.08 14.81
C GLY A 188 17.34 2.05 14.36
N ALA A 189 16.96 1.14 13.46
CA ALA A 189 17.87 0.13 12.90
C ALA A 189 19.04 0.77 12.13
N LEU A 190 18.77 1.77 11.29
CA LEU A 190 19.81 2.48 10.54
C LEU A 190 20.71 3.32 11.43
N ALA A 191 20.18 3.96 12.48
CA ALA A 191 20.98 4.76 13.42
C ALA A 191 22.03 3.88 14.12
N LEU A 192 21.65 2.67 14.54
CA LEU A 192 22.57 1.68 15.11
C LEU A 192 23.66 1.23 14.11
N TRP A 193 23.33 1.19 12.82
CA TRP A 193 24.23 0.70 11.78
C TRP A 193 25.09 1.79 11.12
N ARG A 194 24.67 3.07 11.18
CA ARG A 194 25.25 4.20 10.43
C ARG A 194 26.72 4.47 10.74
N HIS A 195 27.20 4.11 11.92
CA HIS A 195 28.60 4.28 12.32
C HIS A 195 29.55 3.19 11.78
N ARG A 196 29.04 2.17 11.08
CA ARG A 196 29.86 1.10 10.50
C ARG A 196 30.37 1.50 9.10
N PRO A 197 31.61 1.15 8.73
CA PRO A 197 32.17 1.46 7.41
C PRO A 197 31.41 0.78 6.26
N SER A 198 30.68 -0.31 6.53
CA SER A 198 29.81 -0.99 5.55
C SER A 198 28.60 -0.16 5.13
N PHE A 199 28.16 0.82 5.94
CA PHE A 199 26.95 1.60 5.69
C PHE A 199 27.00 2.35 4.35
N LYS A 200 28.14 2.96 4.00
CA LYS A 200 28.27 3.72 2.74
C LYS A 200 28.11 2.83 1.50
N ARG A 201 28.75 1.64 1.51
CA ARG A 201 28.67 0.68 0.40
C ARG A 201 27.27 0.11 0.26
N PHE A 202 26.66 -0.25 1.40
CA PHE A 202 25.30 -0.76 1.42
C PHE A 202 24.28 0.30 0.96
N SER A 203 24.40 1.54 1.43
CA SER A 203 23.53 2.64 1.03
C SER A 203 23.56 2.88 -0.48
N TYR A 204 24.76 2.87 -1.09
CA TYR A 204 24.87 2.99 -2.55
C TYR A 204 24.24 1.80 -3.28
N ALA A 205 24.52 0.57 -2.85
CA ALA A 205 23.95 -0.64 -3.44
C ALA A 205 22.42 -0.68 -3.30
N ALA A 206 21.88 -0.26 -2.16
CA ALA A 206 20.45 -0.18 -1.91
C ALA A 206 19.77 0.86 -2.81
N ASN A 207 20.38 2.04 -3.02
CA ASN A 207 19.84 3.04 -3.95
C ASN A 207 19.86 2.53 -5.40
N LEU A 208 20.91 1.82 -5.79
CA LEU A 208 21.00 1.22 -7.11
C LEU A 208 19.91 0.13 -7.30
N ALA A 209 19.72 -0.72 -6.30
CA ALA A 209 18.67 -1.73 -6.29
C ALA A 209 17.27 -1.10 -6.34
N LEU A 210 17.03 -0.01 -5.60
CA LEU A 210 15.77 0.74 -5.65
C LEU A 210 15.52 1.34 -7.03
N PHE A 211 16.56 1.90 -7.67
CA PHE A 211 16.43 2.45 -9.03
C PHE A 211 16.04 1.36 -10.03
N TYR A 212 16.76 0.23 -10.06
CA TYR A 212 16.46 -0.86 -10.98
C TYR A 212 15.15 -1.58 -10.65
N GLY A 213 14.81 -1.73 -9.36
CA GLY A 213 13.51 -2.22 -8.93
C GLY A 213 12.38 -1.32 -9.40
N GLY A 214 12.56 0.00 -9.30
CA GLY A 214 11.63 0.99 -9.86
C GLY A 214 11.48 0.87 -11.39
N VAL A 215 12.58 0.67 -12.12
CA VAL A 215 12.53 0.42 -13.58
C VAL A 215 11.75 -0.86 -13.90
N TYR A 216 12.01 -1.94 -13.18
CA TYR A 216 11.31 -3.21 -13.35
C TYR A 216 9.80 -3.05 -13.11
N LEU A 217 9.42 -2.39 -12.00
CA LEU A 217 8.02 -2.11 -11.69
C LEU A 217 7.38 -1.24 -12.77
N LEU A 218 8.04 -0.15 -13.18
CA LEU A 218 7.53 0.73 -14.24
C LEU A 218 7.23 -0.04 -15.53
N ILE A 219 8.15 -0.89 -15.98
CA ILE A 219 7.96 -1.70 -17.19
C ILE A 219 6.79 -2.67 -17.01
N THR A 220 6.71 -3.34 -15.85
CA THR A 220 5.63 -4.29 -15.55
C THR A 220 4.27 -3.59 -15.56
N GLN A 221 4.18 -2.42 -14.95
CA GLN A 221 2.94 -1.63 -14.87
C GLN A 221 2.53 -1.10 -16.26
N LEU A 222 3.47 -0.56 -17.04
CA LEU A 222 3.18 -0.11 -18.41
C LEU A 222 2.79 -1.26 -19.34
N HIS A 223 3.44 -2.42 -19.19
CA HIS A 223 3.09 -3.62 -19.93
C HIS A 223 1.68 -4.11 -19.55
N GLY A 224 1.34 -4.13 -18.26
CA GLY A 224 0.01 -4.45 -17.76
C GLY A 224 -1.04 -3.50 -18.34
N TYR A 225 -0.77 -2.19 -18.32
CA TYR A 225 -1.64 -1.18 -18.92
C TYR A 225 -1.89 -1.40 -20.42
N GLN A 226 -0.87 -1.80 -21.19
CA GLN A 226 -1.00 -2.05 -22.63
C GLN A 226 -1.75 -3.33 -22.98
N HIS A 227 -1.70 -4.34 -22.11
CA HIS A 227 -2.33 -5.65 -22.33
C HIS A 227 -3.68 -5.80 -21.61
N ASP A 228 -4.11 -4.78 -20.87
CA ASP A 228 -5.44 -4.73 -20.30
C ASP A 228 -6.47 -4.49 -21.42
N SER A 229 -7.15 -5.56 -21.83
CA SER A 229 -8.11 -5.58 -22.94
C SER A 229 -9.46 -4.93 -22.61
N HIS A 230 -9.62 -4.37 -21.41
CA HIS A 230 -10.86 -3.74 -20.96
C HIS A 230 -10.62 -2.35 -20.33
N PRO A 231 -10.40 -1.30 -21.15
CA PRO A 231 -10.20 0.07 -20.66
C PRO A 231 -11.37 0.59 -19.80
N ASP A 232 -12.59 0.05 -19.99
CA ASP A 232 -13.79 0.41 -19.24
C ASP A 232 -14.09 -0.52 -18.06
N SER A 233 -13.42 -1.67 -17.96
CA SER A 233 -13.53 -2.50 -16.77
C SER A 233 -12.50 -2.01 -15.76
N PHE A 234 -12.91 -1.06 -14.94
CA PHE A 234 -12.27 -0.78 -13.64
C PHE A 234 -12.41 -2.00 -12.71
N ARG A 235 -11.92 -3.17 -13.15
CA ARG A 235 -11.87 -4.41 -12.40
C ARG A 235 -10.42 -4.66 -12.04
N PHE A 236 -10.11 -4.40 -10.78
CA PHE A 236 -8.82 -4.73 -10.21
C PHE A 236 -8.58 -6.24 -10.29
N PRO A 237 -7.39 -6.70 -10.69
CA PRO A 237 -6.99 -8.09 -10.54
C PRO A 237 -7.00 -8.41 -9.05
N ALA A 238 -7.90 -9.29 -8.63
CA ALA A 238 -7.98 -9.79 -7.26
C ALA A 238 -6.75 -10.63 -6.83
N ALA A 239 -5.69 -10.64 -7.64
CA ALA A 239 -4.50 -11.47 -7.48
C ALA A 239 -3.22 -10.67 -7.16
N GLU A 240 -3.05 -9.43 -7.64
CA GLU A 240 -1.78 -8.70 -7.46
C GLU A 240 -1.66 -7.93 -6.14
N HIS A 241 -2.77 -7.68 -5.44
CA HIS A 241 -2.79 -7.15 -4.06
C HIS A 241 -3.47 -8.11 -3.10
N ARG A 242 -3.32 -9.42 -3.32
CA ARG A 242 -3.97 -10.44 -2.50
C ARG A 242 -3.17 -10.75 -1.23
N HIS A 243 -2.97 -9.80 -0.32
CA HIS A 243 -2.50 -10.12 1.04
C HIS A 243 -3.06 -9.12 2.07
N ALA A 244 -4.31 -9.35 2.48
CA ALA A 244 -4.93 -8.95 3.77
C ALA A 244 -6.48 -9.08 3.75
N HIS A 245 -7.09 -9.33 2.59
CA HIS A 245 -8.56 -9.47 2.52
C HIS A 245 -9.10 -10.87 2.80
N GLU A 246 -8.25 -11.90 2.96
CA GLU A 246 -8.73 -13.23 3.37
C GLU A 246 -9.04 -13.32 4.88
N ASP A 247 -8.51 -12.42 5.71
CA ASP A 247 -8.69 -12.50 7.16
C ASP A 247 -9.88 -11.69 7.71
N MET A 248 -10.66 -11.02 6.86
CA MET A 248 -11.89 -10.35 7.33
C MET A 248 -13.10 -11.29 7.49
N ASP A 249 -13.01 -12.55 7.02
CA ASP A 249 -14.11 -13.52 7.13
C ASP A 249 -13.92 -14.58 8.22
N VAL A 250 -12.83 -14.55 9.00
CA VAL A 250 -12.53 -15.62 9.98
C VAL A 250 -12.76 -15.21 11.44
N GLN A 251 -13.04 -13.93 11.74
CA GLN A 251 -13.26 -13.50 13.14
C GLN A 251 -14.72 -13.41 13.59
N ASN A 252 -15.69 -13.85 12.79
CA ASN A 252 -17.11 -13.82 13.21
C ASN A 252 -17.85 -15.16 13.13
N THR A 253 -17.14 -16.28 13.07
CA THR A 253 -17.71 -17.62 13.21
C THR A 253 -17.04 -18.42 14.33
N GLU A 254 -16.83 -17.80 15.49
CA GLU A 254 -16.80 -18.57 16.75
C GLU A 254 -18.09 -18.30 17.51
N ASP A 255 -19.10 -19.11 17.19
CA ASP A 255 -20.28 -19.34 18.03
C ASP A 255 -19.81 -19.75 19.44
N LYS A 256 -19.89 -18.81 20.38
CA LYS A 256 -19.77 -19.08 21.82
C LYS A 256 -21.13 -19.27 22.48
N THR A 257 -21.95 -20.14 21.90
CA THR A 257 -23.20 -20.60 22.53
C THR A 257 -23.40 -22.10 22.43
N ARG A 258 -22.33 -22.87 22.66
CA ARG A 258 -22.43 -24.26 23.13
C ARG A 258 -21.43 -24.46 24.25
N ASP A 259 -21.87 -24.16 25.47
CA ASP A 259 -21.52 -24.85 26.72
C ASP A 259 -22.23 -24.15 27.88
N GLY A 260 -23.38 -24.68 28.32
CA GLY A 260 -24.08 -24.19 29.51
C GLY A 260 -25.52 -24.67 29.64
N LEU A 261 -25.66 -25.89 30.19
CA LEU A 261 -26.86 -26.64 30.64
C LEU A 261 -27.57 -27.52 29.61
#